data_AF-A0AAU4F6S1-F1
#
_entry.id   AF-A0AAU4F6S1-F1
#
_cell.length_a   1.000
_cell.length_b   1.000
_cell.length_c   1.000
_cell.angle_alpha   90.00
_cell.angle_beta   90.00
_cell.angle_gamma   90.00
#
_symmetry.space_group_name_H-M   'P 1'
#
loop_
_entity.id
_entity.type
_entity.pdbx_description
1 polymer ?
#
loop_
_entity_poly.entity_id
_entity_poly.type
_entity_poly.pdbx_seq_one_letter_code
_entity_poly.pdbx_strand_id
1 'polypeptide(L)'
;MDTATTQDRKSAELEIVTFRALREGPPYKEASGWRQAPAVVIDMLLHLLAGLIVAGLTGAESWSFFVTLVTAYVVASFVHRVLLRRWWGVTIGGGIARVRWVETETGRTPTLLQLAVLWLFASLFSLLTVLTGG
;
A
#
# COMPACT_ATOMS: atom_id res chain seq x y z
N MET A 1 -56.78 -0.25 1.14
CA MET A 1 -56.47 0.57 -0.04
C MET A 1 -55.35 1.49 0.40
N ASP A 2 -54.08 1.11 0.17
CA ASP A 2 -52.88 1.92 0.45
C ASP A 2 -51.63 1.31 -0.24
N THR A 3 -51.82 0.75 -1.43
CA THR A 3 -50.73 0.19 -2.23
C THR A 3 -49.92 1.28 -2.94
N ALA A 4 -50.55 2.43 -3.23
CA ALA A 4 -49.90 3.58 -3.89
C ALA A 4 -48.80 4.21 -3.04
N THR A 5 -49.02 4.36 -1.73
CA THR A 5 -48.06 4.99 -0.81
C THR A 5 -46.84 4.10 -0.54
N THR A 6 -47.01 2.77 -0.58
CA THR A 6 -45.92 1.81 -0.37
C THR A 6 -44.98 1.76 -1.56
N GLN A 7 -45.51 1.90 -2.79
CA GLN A 7 -44.71 1.88 -4.01
C GLN A 7 -43.90 3.17 -4.15
N ASP A 8 -44.49 4.32 -3.85
CA ASP A 8 -43.80 5.62 -3.90
C ASP A 8 -42.62 5.68 -2.92
N ARG A 9 -42.81 5.13 -1.72
CA ARG A 9 -41.73 5.04 -0.72
C ARG A 9 -40.57 4.17 -1.20
N LYS A 10 -40.84 3.03 -1.84
CA LYS A 10 -39.80 2.17 -2.39
C LYS A 10 -39.02 2.84 -3.52
N SER A 11 -39.71 3.60 -4.37
CA SER A 11 -39.09 4.38 -5.45
C SER A 11 -38.13 5.44 -4.90
N ALA A 12 -38.56 6.19 -3.88
CA ALA A 12 -37.73 7.21 -3.22
C ALA A 12 -36.53 6.59 -2.49
N GLU A 13 -36.71 5.45 -1.80
CA GLU A 13 -35.61 4.72 -1.18
C GLU A 13 -34.60 4.21 -2.22
N LEU A 14 -35.07 3.68 -3.36
CA LEU A 14 -34.22 3.27 -4.47
C LEU A 14 -33.43 4.44 -5.05
N GLU A 15 -34.06 5.59 -5.28
CA GLU A 15 -33.39 6.77 -5.79
C GLU A 15 -32.28 7.25 -4.83
N ILE A 16 -32.55 7.26 -3.52
CA ILE A 16 -31.55 7.62 -2.51
C ILE A 16 -30.39 6.62 -2.47
N VAL A 17 -30.68 5.31 -2.56
CA VAL A 17 -29.64 4.26 -2.59
C VAL A 17 -28.82 4.33 -3.87
N THR A 18 -29.46 4.53 -5.03
CA THR A 18 -28.77 4.70 -6.31
C THR A 18 -27.94 5.97 -6.35
N PHE A 19 -28.45 7.09 -5.85
CA PHE A 19 -27.70 8.34 -5.76
C PHE A 19 -26.51 8.22 -4.80
N ARG A 20 -26.67 7.52 -3.67
CA ARG A 20 -25.57 7.22 -2.75
C ARG A 20 -24.51 6.33 -3.40
N ALA A 21 -24.92 5.27 -4.10
CA ALA A 21 -24.02 4.39 -4.84
C ALA A 21 -23.29 5.11 -6.00
N LEU A 22 -23.95 6.02 -6.70
CA LEU A 22 -23.34 6.84 -7.76
C LEU A 22 -22.34 7.85 -7.20
N ARG A 23 -22.61 8.39 -6.01
CA ARG A 23 -21.73 9.37 -5.34
C ARG A 23 -20.51 8.71 -4.69
N GLU A 24 -20.67 7.53 -4.11
CA GLU A 24 -19.60 6.77 -3.45
C GLU A 24 -18.76 5.97 -4.47
N GLY A 25 -19.29 5.74 -5.67
CA GLY A 25 -18.65 4.93 -6.70
C GLY A 25 -18.72 3.44 -6.38
N PRO A 26 -18.28 2.55 -7.30
CA PRO A 26 -18.22 1.13 -7.00
C PRO A 26 -17.29 0.91 -5.80
N PRO A 27 -17.67 0.06 -4.82
CA PRO A 27 -16.81 -0.26 -3.69
C PRO A 27 -15.48 -0.78 -4.25
N TYR A 28 -14.38 -0.13 -3.86
CA TYR A 28 -13.05 -0.55 -4.27
C TYR A 28 -12.83 -1.99 -3.79
N LYS A 29 -12.78 -2.94 -4.73
CA LYS A 29 -12.40 -4.31 -4.40
C LYS A 29 -10.95 -4.31 -3.98
N GLU A 30 -10.70 -4.61 -2.71
CA GLU A 30 -9.36 -4.90 -2.23
C GLU A 30 -8.74 -5.98 -3.12
N ALA A 31 -7.53 -5.73 -3.63
CA ALA A 31 -6.84 -6.71 -4.43
C ALA A 31 -6.56 -7.94 -3.58
N SER A 32 -6.90 -9.13 -4.09
CA SER A 32 -6.64 -10.39 -3.37
C SER A 32 -5.17 -10.50 -2.97
N GLY A 33 -4.88 -11.11 -1.82
CA GLY A 33 -3.52 -11.24 -1.29
C GLY A 33 -2.52 -11.83 -2.29
N TRP A 34 -2.98 -12.73 -3.17
CA TRP A 34 -2.20 -13.30 -4.28
C TRP A 34 -1.68 -12.26 -5.29
N ARG A 35 -2.36 -11.13 -5.48
CA ARG A 35 -1.90 -10.02 -6.34
C ARG A 35 -1.00 -9.04 -5.60
N GLN A 36 -1.09 -9.01 -4.27
CA GLN A 36 -0.24 -8.14 -3.44
C GLN A 36 1.15 -8.73 -3.23
N ALA A 37 1.26 -10.05 -3.11
CA ALA A 37 2.53 -10.75 -2.96
C ALA A 37 3.58 -10.39 -4.02
N PRO A 38 3.31 -10.44 -5.34
CA PRO A 38 4.32 -10.09 -6.35
C PRO A 38 4.73 -8.62 -6.28
N ALA A 39 3.81 -7.71 -5.93
CA ALA A 39 4.14 -6.28 -5.75
C ALA A 39 5.12 -6.07 -4.60
N VAL A 40 4.93 -6.79 -3.48
CA VAL A 40 5.83 -6.74 -2.32
C VAL A 40 7.22 -7.31 -2.67
N VAL A 41 7.26 -8.42 -3.40
CA VAL A 41 8.53 -9.04 -3.84
C VAL A 41 9.31 -8.10 -4.75
N ILE A 42 8.64 -7.48 -5.74
CA ILE A 42 9.28 -6.51 -6.64
C ILE A 42 9.84 -5.33 -5.84
N ASP A 43 9.05 -4.77 -4.91
CA ASP A 43 9.49 -3.64 -4.08
C ASP A 43 10.71 -4.06 -3.21
N MET A 44 10.71 -5.27 -2.61
CA MET A 44 11.86 -5.78 -1.85
C MET A 44 13.12 -5.92 -2.69
N LEU A 45 13.01 -6.50 -3.89
CA LEU A 45 14.15 -6.68 -4.78
C LEU A 45 14.73 -5.33 -5.23
N LEU A 46 13.87 -4.34 -5.48
CA LEU A 46 14.31 -2.98 -5.81
C LEU A 46 15.12 -2.35 -4.67
N HIS A 47 14.67 -2.49 -3.42
CA HIS A 47 15.39 -1.96 -2.26
C HIS A 47 16.71 -2.70 -2.02
N LEU A 48 16.73 -4.02 -2.24
CA LEU A 48 17.96 -4.81 -2.15
C LEU A 48 18.98 -4.39 -3.22
N LEU A 49 18.54 -4.24 -4.46
CA LEU A 49 19.40 -3.77 -5.55
C LEU A 49 19.95 -2.37 -5.27
N ALA A 50 19.12 -1.45 -4.79
CA ALA A 50 19.56 -0.11 -4.38
C ALA A 50 20.63 -0.20 -3.28
N GLY A 51 20.40 -1.02 -2.26
CA GLY A 51 21.37 -1.23 -1.19
C GLY A 51 22.70 -1.81 -1.69
N LEU A 52 22.67 -2.79 -2.60
CA LEU A 52 23.87 -3.39 -3.20
C LEU A 52 24.66 -2.38 -4.01
N ILE A 53 23.99 -1.53 -4.78
CA ILE A 53 24.63 -0.47 -5.55
C ILE A 53 25.33 0.52 -4.61
N VAL A 54 24.64 1.02 -3.57
CA VAL A 54 25.23 1.97 -2.62
C VAL A 54 26.42 1.35 -1.90
N ALA A 55 26.27 0.13 -1.36
CA ALA A 55 27.34 -0.56 -0.65
C ALA A 55 28.56 -0.78 -1.56
N GLY A 56 28.35 -1.22 -2.81
CA GLY A 56 29.42 -1.39 -3.80
C GLY A 56 30.14 -0.10 -4.16
N LEU A 57 29.42 1.02 -4.30
CA LEU A 57 30.01 2.32 -4.63
C LEU A 57 30.81 2.94 -3.48
N THR A 58 30.48 2.60 -2.23
CA THR A 58 31.24 3.09 -1.06
C THR A 58 32.59 2.42 -0.87
N GLY A 59 32.86 1.30 -1.56
CA GLY A 59 34.06 0.50 -1.34
C GLY A 59 34.15 -0.10 0.07
N ALA A 60 33.01 -0.20 0.76
CA ALA A 60 32.93 -0.73 2.11
C ALA A 60 33.28 -2.23 2.12
N GLU A 61 34.03 -2.66 3.13
CA GLU A 61 34.47 -4.05 3.29
C GLU A 61 33.83 -4.73 4.51
N SER A 62 33.69 -6.05 4.44
CA SER A 62 33.26 -6.92 5.53
C SER A 62 32.01 -6.42 6.26
N TRP A 63 32.15 -5.97 7.51
CA TRP A 63 31.04 -5.50 8.33
C TRP A 63 30.48 -4.15 7.85
N SER A 64 31.35 -3.25 7.40
CA SER A 64 30.92 -1.93 6.91
C SER A 64 30.08 -2.05 5.63
N PHE A 65 30.35 -3.05 4.79
CA PHE A 65 29.52 -3.38 3.64
C PHE A 65 28.10 -3.77 4.07
N PHE A 66 27.99 -4.68 5.04
CA PHE A 66 26.70 -5.14 5.54
C PHE A 66 25.89 -4.00 6.17
N VAL A 67 26.52 -3.17 7.01
CA VAL A 67 25.88 -2.00 7.63
C VAL A 67 25.40 -1.01 6.57
N THR A 68 26.22 -0.74 5.54
CA THR A 68 25.86 0.16 4.44
C THR A 68 24.69 -0.39 3.61
N LEU A 69 24.74 -1.69 3.28
CA LEU A 69 23.67 -2.39 2.57
C LEU A 69 22.34 -2.29 3.31
N VAL A 70 22.32 -2.61 4.61
CA VAL A 70 21.12 -2.56 5.44
C VAL A 70 20.60 -1.12 5.58
N THR A 71 21.49 -0.16 5.82
CA THR A 71 21.11 1.25 5.98
C THR A 71 20.50 1.80 4.69
N ALA A 72 21.16 1.54 3.54
CA ALA A 72 20.67 1.97 2.24
C ALA A 72 19.34 1.29 1.88
N TYR A 73 19.18 0.00 2.19
CA TYR A 73 17.92 -0.71 2.03
C TYR A 73 16.78 -0.06 2.82
N VAL A 74 17.00 0.22 4.11
CA VAL A 74 15.98 0.83 4.99
C VAL A 74 15.59 2.22 4.49
N VAL A 75 16.57 3.04 4.10
CA VAL A 75 16.34 4.39 3.56
C VAL A 75 15.56 4.32 2.24
N ALA A 76 15.99 3.46 1.30
CA ALA A 76 15.28 3.26 0.04
C ALA A 76 13.85 2.78 0.24
N SER A 77 13.64 1.84 1.18
CA SER A 77 12.32 1.33 1.54
C SER A 77 11.41 2.44 2.10
N PHE A 78 11.94 3.27 3.00
CA PHE A 78 11.20 4.39 3.56
C PHE A 78 10.81 5.41 2.49
N VAL A 79 11.77 5.84 1.67
CA VAL A 79 11.53 6.81 0.58
C VAL A 79 10.48 6.26 -0.41
N HIS A 80 10.61 5.00 -0.82
CA HIS A 80 9.68 4.37 -1.76
C HIS A 80 8.28 4.21 -1.16
N ARG A 81 8.17 3.81 0.10
CA ARG A 81 6.85 3.55 0.70
C ARG A 81 6.17 4.82 1.20
N VAL A 82 6.91 5.83 1.67
CA VAL A 82 6.34 7.04 2.26
C VAL A 82 6.24 8.18 1.24
N LEU A 83 7.33 8.50 0.53
CA LEU A 83 7.34 9.64 -0.40
C LEU A 83 6.70 9.29 -1.74
N LEU A 84 6.96 8.09 -2.26
CA LEU A 84 6.42 7.64 -3.55
C LEU A 84 4.90 7.41 -3.45
N ARG A 85 4.40 6.84 -2.34
CA ARG A 85 2.94 6.75 -2.09
C ARG A 85 2.30 8.12 -1.90
N ARG A 86 3.01 9.08 -1.29
CA ARG A 86 2.52 10.45 -1.11
C ARG A 86 2.38 11.19 -2.43
N TRP A 87 3.36 11.06 -3.33
CA TRP A 87 3.40 11.81 -4.59
C TRP A 87 2.60 11.17 -5.71
N TRP A 88 2.65 9.84 -5.84
CA TRP A 88 2.00 9.14 -6.94
C TRP A 88 0.75 8.35 -6.54
N GLY A 89 0.44 8.23 -5.25
CA GLY A 89 -0.70 7.44 -4.76
C GLY A 89 -0.55 5.93 -4.96
N VAL A 90 0.60 5.47 -5.46
CA VAL A 90 0.87 4.05 -5.80
C VAL A 90 2.36 3.75 -5.56
N THR A 91 2.69 2.52 -5.14
CA THR A 91 4.10 2.05 -5.21
C THR A 91 4.41 1.50 -6.59
N ILE A 92 5.69 1.37 -6.96
CA ILE A 92 6.10 0.80 -8.26
C ILE A 92 5.51 -0.60 -8.43
N GLY A 93 5.66 -1.49 -7.43
CA GLY A 93 5.04 -2.81 -7.45
C GLY A 93 3.51 -2.76 -7.57
N GLY A 94 2.85 -1.82 -6.87
CA GLY A 94 1.41 -1.60 -6.98
C GLY A 94 0.99 -1.09 -8.37
N GLY A 95 1.79 -0.23 -8.99
CA GLY A 95 1.55 0.29 -10.34
C GLY A 95 1.62 -0.83 -11.38
N ILE A 96 2.65 -1.68 -11.29
CA ILE A 96 2.84 -2.84 -12.17
C ILE A 96 1.71 -3.86 -11.97
N ALA A 97 1.35 -4.15 -10.71
CA ALA A 97 0.26 -5.07 -10.38
C ALA A 97 -1.14 -4.45 -10.61
N ARG A 98 -1.23 -3.19 -11.05
CA ARG A 98 -2.47 -2.40 -11.16
C ARG A 98 -3.31 -2.40 -9.88
N VAL A 99 -2.65 -2.40 -8.72
CA VAL A 99 -3.27 -2.30 -7.40
C VAL A 99 -3.16 -0.85 -6.94
N ARG A 100 -4.29 -0.16 -6.82
CA ARG A 100 -4.36 1.15 -6.17
C ARG A 100 -4.84 0.97 -4.74
N TRP A 101 -4.12 1.59 -3.81
CA TRP A 101 -4.55 1.68 -2.42
C TRP A 101 -5.52 2.85 -2.30
N VAL A 102 -6.78 2.54 -2.05
CA VAL A 102 -7.82 3.50 -1.68
C VAL A 102 -8.39 3.02 -0.36
N GLU A 103 -8.46 3.92 0.62
CA GLU A 103 -9.08 3.61 1.90
C GLU A 103 -10.56 3.29 1.68
N THR A 104 -10.95 2.05 1.98
CA THR A 104 -12.26 1.47 1.65
C THR A 104 -13.42 2.16 2.34
N GLU A 105 -13.18 2.80 3.49
CA GLU A 105 -14.22 3.47 4.28
C GLU A 105 -14.42 4.95 3.94
N THR A 106 -13.36 5.68 3.57
CA THR A 106 -13.40 7.15 3.45
C THR A 106 -13.05 7.65 2.06
N GLY A 107 -12.48 6.82 1.19
CA GLY A 107 -11.96 7.22 -0.12
C GLY A 107 -10.83 8.24 -0.06
N ARG A 108 -10.31 8.55 1.14
CA ARG A 108 -9.25 9.54 1.34
C ARG A 108 -7.88 8.92 1.14
N THR A 109 -6.93 9.76 0.69
CA THR A 109 -5.53 9.38 0.65
C THR A 109 -4.96 9.38 2.07
N PRO A 110 -4.26 8.32 2.49
CA PRO A 110 -3.69 8.23 3.84
C PRO A 110 -2.71 9.38 4.12
N THR A 111 -2.68 9.83 5.37
CA THR A 111 -1.75 10.87 5.82
C THR A 111 -0.31 10.34 5.86
N LEU A 112 0.68 11.26 5.79
CA LEU A 112 2.10 10.89 5.89
C LEU A 112 2.42 10.10 7.16
N LEU A 113 1.79 10.48 8.29
CA LEU A 113 1.98 9.81 9.56
C LEU A 113 1.46 8.38 9.52
N GLN A 114 0.25 8.15 9.00
CA GLN A 114 -0.30 6.81 8.84
C GLN A 114 0.57 5.94 7.93
N LEU A 115 1.09 6.50 6.83
CA LEU A 115 2.04 5.82 5.94
C LEU A 115 3.33 5.44 6.66
N ALA A 116 3.89 6.34 7.47
CA ALA A 116 5.11 6.09 8.23
C ALA A 116 4.90 5.03 9.33
N VAL A 117 3.77 5.08 10.04
CA VAL A 117 3.40 4.08 11.05
C VAL A 117 3.19 2.71 10.42
N LEU A 118 2.48 2.64 9.29
CA LEU A 118 2.29 1.38 8.56
C LEU A 118 3.63 0.82 8.06
N TRP A 119 4.54 1.69 7.62
CA TRP A 119 5.89 1.31 7.24
C TRP A 119 6.66 0.72 8.44
N LEU A 120 6.60 1.35 9.61
CA LEU A 120 7.24 0.84 10.82
C LEU A 120 6.70 -0.54 11.21
N PHE A 121 5.38 -0.72 11.24
CA PHE A 121 4.76 -2.02 11.54
C PHE A 121 5.17 -3.09 10.54
N ALA A 122 5.15 -2.78 9.24
CA ALA A 122 5.55 -3.74 8.21
C ALA A 122 7.04 -4.12 8.34
N SER A 123 7.92 -3.15 8.59
CA SER A 123 9.36 -3.40 8.79
C SER A 123 9.62 -4.24 10.03
N LEU A 124 8.95 -3.94 11.16
CA LEU A 124 9.05 -4.72 12.39
C LEU A 124 8.54 -6.15 12.20
N PHE A 125 7.42 -6.31 11.50
CA PHE A 125 6.86 -7.63 11.20
C PHE A 125 7.81 -8.44 10.32
N SER A 126 8.33 -7.86 9.24
CA SER A 126 9.31 -8.53 8.37
C SER A 126 10.57 -8.93 9.13
N LEU A 127 11.09 -8.06 10.01
CA LEU A 127 12.24 -8.37 10.86
C LEU A 127 11.93 -9.53 11.81
N LEU A 128 10.77 -9.51 12.47
CA LEU A 128 10.34 -10.56 13.36
C LEU A 128 10.23 -11.91 12.65
N THR A 129 9.62 -11.95 11.46
CA THR A 129 9.49 -13.17 10.65
C THR A 129 10.85 -13.78 10.32
N VAL A 130 11.83 -12.94 9.94
CA VAL A 130 13.19 -13.40 9.65
C VAL A 130 13.87 -13.94 10.91
N LEU A 131 13.72 -13.27 12.06
CA LEU A 131 14.31 -13.71 13.33
C LEU A 131 13.71 -15.02 13.85
N THR A 132 12.43 -15.28 13.57
CA THR A 132 11.75 -16.52 13.97
C THR A 132 11.99 -17.70 13.02
N GLY A 133 12.73 -17.51 11.93
CA GLY A 133 13.07 -18.57 10.98
C GLY A 133 11.86 -19.13 10.23
N GLY A 134 11.01 -18.23 9.70
CA GLY A 134 9.77 -18.58 9.00
C GLY A 134 9.90 -19.63 7.90
#